data_AF-A0A8J2T452-F1
#
_entry.id   AF-A0A8J2T452-F1
#
_cell.length_a   1.000
_cell.length_b   1.000
_cell.length_c   1.000
_cell.angle_alpha   90.00
_cell.angle_beta   90.00
_cell.angle_gamma   90.00
#
_symmetry.space_group_name_H-M   'P 1'
#
loop_
_entity.id
_entity.type
_entity.pdbx_description
1 polymer ?
#
loop_
_entity_poly.entity_id
_entity_poly.type
_entity_poly.pdbx_seq_one_letter_code
_entity_poly.pdbx_strand_id
1 'polypeptide(L)'
;MSSKELLLQHVRERLISQNYSFEEFLQTIGQTYRSRHESEPEIDTVRDWYSKYEFQDEAALEVADDRIDKFLEQNREAELQELENMQLAESFPLEQVVNKLYQVDQMLDKRLTYMNEALKENVLQLERFDDLLDLANSTKVDENEDMKAVENLHDKLKIQKSEER
;
A
#
# COMPACT_ATOMS: atom_id res chain seq x y z
N MET A 1 7.66 -17.53 -30.21
CA MET A 1 6.27 -18.01 -30.19
C MET A 1 5.54 -17.35 -29.05
N SER A 2 4.37 -16.77 -29.32
CA SER A 2 3.47 -16.23 -28.30
C SER A 2 2.78 -17.35 -27.50
N SER A 3 2.26 -17.03 -26.31
CA SER A 3 1.46 -17.98 -25.51
C SER A 3 0.22 -18.47 -26.28
N LYS A 4 -0.41 -17.58 -27.05
CA LYS A 4 -1.51 -17.91 -27.96
C LYS A 4 -1.08 -18.96 -28.99
N GLU A 5 0.04 -18.71 -29.68
CA GLU A 5 0.56 -19.62 -30.71
C GLU A 5 0.86 -21.01 -30.16
N LEU A 6 1.41 -21.10 -28.94
CA LEU A 6 1.68 -22.38 -28.28
C LEU A 6 0.40 -23.15 -27.96
N LEU A 7 -0.63 -22.47 -27.45
CA LEU A 7 -1.91 -23.09 -27.13
C LEU A 7 -2.65 -23.56 -28.38
N LEU A 8 -2.63 -22.74 -29.44
CA LEU A 8 -3.20 -23.11 -30.73
C LEU A 8 -2.48 -24.28 -31.38
N GLN A 9 -1.15 -24.30 -31.31
CA GLN A 9 -0.36 -25.42 -31.82
C GLN A 9 -0.75 -26.72 -31.10
N HIS A 10 -0.89 -26.67 -29.77
CA HIS A 10 -1.33 -27.83 -28.98
C HIS A 10 -2.75 -28.31 -29.34
N VAL A 11 -3.64 -27.40 -29.74
CA VAL A 11 -4.97 -27.78 -30.26
C VAL A 11 -4.84 -28.43 -31.64
N ARG A 12 -4.06 -27.83 -32.55
CA ARG A 12 -3.82 -28.36 -33.91
C ARG A 12 -3.25 -29.77 -33.90
N GLU A 13 -2.31 -30.04 -33.01
CA GLU A 13 -1.69 -31.38 -32.83
C GLU A 13 -2.68 -32.45 -32.36
N ARG A 14 -3.92 -32.10 -31.97
CA ARG A 14 -4.96 -33.06 -31.57
C ARG A 14 -6.03 -33.28 -32.64
N LEU A 15 -5.99 -32.54 -33.73
CA LEU A 15 -7.00 -32.60 -34.81
C LEU A 15 -6.64 -33.65 -35.84
N ILE A 16 -7.65 -34.26 -36.45
CA ILE A 16 -7.45 -35.43 -37.32
C ILE A 16 -6.93 -34.96 -38.69
N SER A 17 -7.58 -33.96 -39.27
CA SER A 17 -7.25 -33.38 -40.58
C SER A 17 -5.91 -32.63 -40.60
N GLN A 18 -5.40 -32.24 -39.44
CA GLN A 18 -4.10 -31.58 -39.29
C GLN A 18 -2.94 -32.59 -39.15
N ASN A 19 -3.23 -33.79 -38.66
CA ASN A 19 -2.21 -34.83 -38.42
C ASN A 19 -2.17 -35.91 -39.51
N TYR A 20 -3.27 -36.14 -40.21
CA TYR A 20 -3.38 -37.16 -41.23
C TYR A 20 -3.84 -36.52 -42.52
N SER A 21 -3.05 -36.71 -43.59
CA SER A 21 -3.52 -36.44 -44.93
C SER A 21 -4.67 -37.40 -45.31
N PHE A 22 -5.45 -37.02 -46.31
CA PHE A 22 -6.52 -37.88 -46.84
C PHE A 22 -5.99 -39.28 -47.23
N GLU A 23 -4.79 -39.36 -47.80
CA GLU A 23 -4.18 -40.63 -48.19
C GLU A 23 -3.85 -41.52 -46.98
N GLU A 24 -3.30 -40.94 -45.91
CA GLU A 24 -3.00 -41.67 -44.67
C GLU A 24 -4.29 -42.10 -43.95
N PHE A 25 -5.31 -41.25 -43.96
CA PHE A 25 -6.63 -41.56 -43.42
C PHE A 25 -7.28 -42.74 -44.17
N LEU A 26 -7.21 -42.72 -45.49
CA LEU A 26 -7.74 -43.79 -46.35
C LEU A 26 -6.98 -45.11 -46.14
N GLN A 27 -5.65 -45.07 -46.03
CA GLN A 27 -4.85 -46.25 -45.70
C GLN A 27 -5.20 -46.82 -44.32
N THR A 28 -5.40 -45.97 -43.32
CA THR A 28 -5.73 -46.37 -41.95
C THR A 28 -7.09 -47.06 -41.89
N ILE A 29 -8.10 -46.51 -42.58
CA ILE A 29 -9.41 -47.15 -42.71
C ILE A 29 -9.30 -48.49 -43.44
N GLY A 30 -8.63 -48.53 -44.58
CA GLY A 30 -8.44 -49.77 -45.35
C GLY A 30 -7.76 -50.88 -44.54
N GLN A 31 -6.72 -50.55 -43.76
CA GLN A 31 -6.07 -51.51 -42.84
C GLN A 31 -7.03 -52.02 -41.75
N THR A 32 -7.86 -51.13 -41.22
CA THR A 32 -8.82 -51.48 -40.17
C THR A 32 -9.88 -52.47 -40.68
N TYR A 33 -10.45 -52.22 -41.86
CA TYR A 33 -11.43 -53.11 -42.48
C TYR A 33 -10.82 -54.46 -42.89
N ARG A 34 -9.60 -54.46 -43.45
CA ARG A 34 -8.86 -55.70 -43.74
C ARG A 34 -8.61 -56.55 -42.49
N SER A 35 -8.25 -55.92 -41.38
CA SER A 35 -8.01 -56.62 -40.10
C SER A 35 -9.27 -57.22 -39.49
N ARG A 36 -10.44 -56.64 -39.80
CA ARG A 36 -11.76 -57.13 -39.37
C ARG A 36 -12.40 -58.10 -40.36
N HIS A 37 -11.73 -58.42 -41.47
CA HIS A 37 -12.28 -59.20 -42.57
C HIS A 37 -13.61 -58.62 -43.12
N GLU A 38 -13.76 -57.30 -43.05
CA GLU A 38 -14.91 -56.57 -43.59
C GLU A 38 -14.58 -56.03 -44.99
N SER A 39 -15.60 -55.85 -45.82
CA SER A 39 -15.48 -55.22 -47.14
C SER A 39 -15.09 -53.75 -46.99
N GLU A 40 -14.05 -53.33 -47.74
CA GLU A 40 -13.57 -51.95 -47.72
C GLU A 40 -14.68 -50.97 -48.19
N PRO A 41 -14.84 -49.83 -47.50
CA PRO A 41 -15.78 -48.80 -47.92
C PRO A 41 -15.37 -48.16 -49.25
N GLU A 42 -16.36 -47.68 -50.01
CA GLU A 42 -16.11 -46.93 -51.24
C GLU A 42 -15.31 -45.64 -50.98
N ILE A 43 -14.40 -45.30 -51.89
CA ILE A 43 -13.52 -44.13 -51.76
C ILE A 43 -14.32 -42.85 -51.58
N ASP A 44 -15.45 -42.70 -52.27
CA ASP A 44 -16.31 -41.52 -52.16
C ASP A 44 -16.94 -41.39 -50.76
N THR A 45 -17.28 -42.51 -50.12
CA THR A 45 -17.79 -42.51 -48.74
C THR A 45 -16.71 -42.10 -47.74
N VAL A 46 -15.49 -42.59 -47.92
CA VAL A 46 -14.33 -42.22 -47.07
C VAL A 46 -13.97 -40.74 -47.26
N ARG A 47 -14.07 -40.23 -48.49
CA ARG A 47 -13.90 -38.81 -48.81
C ARG A 47 -14.93 -37.95 -48.09
N ASP A 48 -16.21 -38.34 -48.11
CA ASP A 48 -17.26 -37.62 -47.37
C ASP A 48 -17.01 -37.59 -45.86
N TRP A 49 -16.46 -38.67 -45.28
CA TRP A 49 -16.08 -38.68 -43.87
C TRP A 49 -14.92 -37.74 -43.59
N TYR A 50 -13.87 -37.79 -44.41
CA TYR A 50 -12.72 -36.91 -44.24
C TYR A 50 -13.11 -35.43 -44.37
N SER A 51 -13.91 -35.07 -45.36
CA SER A 51 -14.44 -33.70 -45.51
C SER A 51 -15.25 -33.24 -44.30
N LYS A 52 -16.01 -34.14 -43.67
CA LYS A 52 -16.74 -33.82 -42.42
C LYS A 52 -15.77 -33.56 -41.26
N TYR A 53 -14.71 -34.35 -41.14
CA TYR A 53 -13.68 -34.14 -40.12
C TYR A 53 -12.91 -32.83 -40.36
N GLU A 54 -12.54 -32.53 -41.60
CA GLU A 54 -11.86 -31.28 -41.96
C GLU A 54 -12.72 -30.06 -41.60
N PHE A 55 -14.02 -30.09 -41.92
CA PHE A 55 -14.95 -29.03 -41.55
C PHE A 55 -15.09 -28.88 -40.02
N GLN A 56 -15.18 -30.01 -39.30
CA GLN A 56 -15.28 -29.99 -37.83
C GLN A 56 -14.01 -29.49 -37.16
N ASP A 57 -12.85 -29.88 -37.68
CA ASP A 57 -11.55 -29.47 -37.15
C ASP A 57 -11.32 -27.97 -37.38
N GLU A 58 -11.67 -27.44 -38.55
CA GLU A 58 -11.59 -26.00 -38.82
C GLU A 58 -12.52 -25.20 -37.89
N ALA A 59 -13.78 -25.64 -37.75
CA ALA A 59 -14.72 -25.01 -36.82
C ALA A 59 -14.23 -25.10 -35.36
N ALA A 60 -13.59 -26.21 -34.98
CA ALA A 60 -13.00 -26.37 -33.66
C ALA A 60 -11.81 -25.43 -33.44
N LEU A 61 -10.99 -25.18 -34.48
CA LEU A 61 -9.88 -24.23 -34.42
C LEU A 61 -10.36 -22.80 -34.25
N GLU A 62 -11.39 -22.38 -34.99
CA GLU A 62 -11.97 -21.04 -34.86
C GLU A 62 -12.51 -20.82 -33.44
N VAL A 63 -13.27 -21.78 -32.90
CA VAL A 63 -13.79 -21.71 -31.52
C VAL A 63 -12.66 -21.74 -30.49
N ALA A 64 -11.60 -22.50 -30.73
CA ALA A 64 -10.44 -22.55 -29.85
C ALA A 64 -9.67 -21.24 -29.85
N ASP A 65 -9.47 -20.61 -31.02
CA ASP A 65 -8.79 -19.32 -31.16
C ASP A 65 -9.50 -18.24 -30.35
N ASP A 66 -10.80 -18.09 -30.56
CA ASP A 66 -11.65 -17.15 -29.83
C ASP A 66 -11.63 -17.39 -28.31
N ARG A 67 -11.62 -18.65 -27.89
CA ARG A 67 -11.57 -19.01 -26.46
C ARG A 67 -10.21 -18.71 -25.84
N ILE A 68 -9.13 -19.00 -26.57
CA ILE A 68 -7.76 -18.72 -26.12
C ILE A 68 -7.58 -17.21 -25.98
N ASP A 69 -8.06 -16.42 -26.94
CA ASP A 69 -7.99 -14.95 -26.86
C ASP A 69 -8.72 -14.41 -25.65
N LYS A 70 -9.98 -14.81 -25.46
CA LYS A 70 -10.77 -14.40 -24.29
C LYS A 70 -10.11 -14.82 -22.98
N PHE A 71 -9.56 -16.04 -22.91
CA PHE A 71 -8.88 -16.52 -21.73
C PHE A 71 -7.63 -15.70 -21.41
N LEU A 72 -6.80 -15.41 -22.41
CA LEU A 72 -5.58 -14.62 -22.22
C LEU A 72 -5.90 -13.18 -21.82
N GLU A 73 -6.92 -12.58 -22.41
CA GLU A 73 -7.39 -11.24 -22.04
C GLU A 73 -7.90 -11.19 -20.61
N GLN A 74 -8.76 -12.12 -20.21
CA GLN A 74 -9.28 -12.22 -18.85
C GLN A 74 -8.16 -12.46 -17.82
N ASN A 75 -7.20 -13.33 -18.15
CA ASN A 75 -6.07 -13.60 -17.26
C ASN A 75 -5.20 -12.35 -17.09
N ARG A 76 -4.96 -11.61 -18.18
CA ARG A 76 -4.19 -10.36 -18.13
C ARG A 76 -4.89 -9.28 -17.31
N GLU A 77 -6.20 -9.15 -17.46
CA GLU A 77 -7.00 -8.21 -16.67
C GLU A 77 -6.96 -8.56 -15.18
N ALA A 78 -7.11 -9.85 -14.85
CA ALA A 78 -7.02 -10.32 -13.47
C ALA A 78 -5.63 -10.07 -12.85
N GLU A 79 -4.55 -10.37 -13.59
CA GLU A 79 -3.17 -10.11 -13.14
C GLU A 79 -2.91 -8.61 -12.93
N LEU A 80 -3.41 -7.76 -13.83
CA LEU A 80 -3.29 -6.31 -13.70
C LEU A 80 -4.03 -5.79 -12.46
N GLN A 81 -5.25 -6.29 -12.22
CA GLN A 81 -6.02 -5.92 -11.04
C GLN A 81 -5.35 -6.40 -9.74
N GLU A 82 -4.75 -7.59 -9.73
CA GLU A 82 -4.00 -8.09 -8.59
C GLU A 82 -2.77 -7.23 -8.30
N LEU A 83 -2.00 -6.87 -9.34
CA LEU A 83 -0.85 -5.97 -9.24
C LEU A 83 -1.25 -4.58 -8.72
N GLU A 84 -2.34 -4.02 -9.24
CA GLU A 84 -2.88 -2.75 -8.77
C GLU A 84 -3.25 -2.83 -7.28
N ASN A 85 -3.94 -3.88 -6.86
CA ASN A 85 -4.31 -4.08 -5.45
C ASN A 85 -3.08 -4.24 -4.55
N MET A 86 -2.06 -4.99 -4.98
CA MET A 86 -0.81 -5.12 -4.23
C MET A 86 -0.09 -3.77 -4.09
N GLN A 87 0.00 -3.01 -5.18
CA GLN A 87 0.62 -1.69 -5.16
C GLN A 87 -0.16 -0.72 -4.26
N LEU A 88 -1.50 -0.74 -4.34
CA LEU A 88 -2.35 0.08 -3.50
C LEU A 88 -2.20 -0.28 -2.02
N ALA A 89 -2.03 -1.56 -1.69
CA ALA A 89 -1.80 -2.01 -0.31
C ALA A 89 -0.48 -1.52 0.27
N GLU A 90 0.56 -1.35 -0.55
CA GLU A 90 1.85 -0.80 -0.14
C GLU A 90 1.90 0.73 -0.14
N SER A 91 0.93 1.37 -0.81
CA SER A 91 0.83 2.82 -0.90
C SER A 91 -0.17 3.39 0.10
N PHE A 92 0.07 4.62 0.55
CA PHE A 92 -0.94 5.36 1.29
C PHE A 92 -1.65 6.34 0.36
N PRO A 93 -2.98 6.28 0.23
CA PRO A 93 -3.71 7.28 -0.54
C PRO A 93 -3.53 8.65 0.12
N LEU A 94 -3.42 9.68 -0.72
CA LEU A 94 -3.15 11.04 -0.28
C LEU A 94 -4.21 11.53 0.71
N GLU A 95 -5.48 11.13 0.52
CA GLU A 95 -6.58 11.45 1.42
C GLU A 95 -6.34 10.94 2.85
N GLN A 96 -5.79 9.73 3.00
CA GLN A 96 -5.46 9.20 4.33
C GLN A 96 -4.30 9.96 4.96
N VAL A 97 -3.28 10.32 4.18
CA VAL A 97 -2.15 11.13 4.67
C VAL A 97 -2.63 12.50 5.14
N VAL A 98 -3.43 13.18 4.32
CA VAL A 98 -4.01 14.49 4.64
C VAL A 98 -4.88 14.43 5.90
N ASN A 99 -5.75 13.42 6.01
CA ASN A 99 -6.58 13.24 7.21
C ASN A 99 -5.73 13.02 8.48
N LYS A 100 -4.66 12.23 8.40
CA LYS A 100 -3.73 12.04 9.52
C LYS A 100 -2.99 13.34 9.86
N LEU A 101 -2.58 14.12 8.87
CA LEU A 101 -1.95 15.43 9.11
C LEU A 101 -2.90 16.41 9.81
N TYR A 102 -4.17 16.46 9.41
CA TYR A 102 -5.19 17.25 10.13
C TYR A 102 -5.37 16.79 11.58
N GLN A 103 -5.31 15.49 11.86
CA GLN A 103 -5.37 14.99 13.24
C GLN A 103 -4.14 15.40 14.06
N VAL A 104 -2.94 15.35 13.46
CA VAL A 104 -1.71 15.81 14.10
C VAL A 104 -1.80 17.30 14.42
N ASP A 105 -2.26 18.12 13.47
CA ASP A 105 -2.45 19.56 13.64
C ASP A 105 -3.39 19.86 14.83
N GLN A 106 -4.54 19.18 14.89
CA GLN A 106 -5.48 19.31 16.02
C GLN A 106 -4.86 18.89 17.37
N MET A 107 -4.00 17.87 17.38
CA MET A 107 -3.30 17.47 18.61
C MET A 107 -2.27 18.52 19.05
N LEU A 108 -1.52 19.08 18.10
CA LEU A 108 -0.55 20.14 18.35
C LEU A 108 -1.23 21.41 18.87
N ASP A 109 -2.35 21.81 18.27
CA ASP A 109 -3.14 22.96 18.71
C ASP A 109 -3.67 22.77 20.15
N LYS A 110 -4.19 21.58 20.47
CA LYS A 110 -4.61 21.27 21.84
C LYS A 110 -3.44 21.35 22.82
N ARG A 111 -2.27 20.85 22.44
CA ARG A 111 -1.08 20.89 23.29
C ARG A 111 -0.59 22.32 23.51
N LEU A 112 -0.56 23.13 22.46
CA LEU A 112 -0.19 24.55 22.52
C LEU A 112 -1.16 25.33 23.41
N THR A 113 -2.46 25.10 23.26
CA THR A 113 -3.49 25.74 24.09
C THR A 113 -3.28 25.41 25.56
N TYR A 114 -3.11 24.13 25.89
CA TYR A 114 -2.83 23.69 27.26
C TYR A 114 -1.55 24.33 27.84
N MET A 115 -0.46 24.37 27.06
CA MET A 115 0.79 25.00 27.51
C MET A 115 0.62 26.50 27.73
N ASN A 116 -0.15 27.17 26.88
CA ASN A 116 -0.41 28.59 26.99
C ASN A 116 -1.28 28.92 28.22
N GLU A 117 -2.26 28.09 28.53
CA GLU A 117 -3.05 28.17 29.76
C GLU A 117 -2.17 27.99 31.00
N ALA A 118 -1.30 26.97 31.02
CA ALA A 118 -0.38 26.75 32.12
C ALA A 118 0.62 27.91 32.31
N LEU A 119 1.09 28.52 31.22
CA LEU A 119 1.94 29.72 31.27
C LEU A 119 1.19 30.91 31.86
N LYS A 120 -0.06 31.15 31.44
CA LYS A 120 -0.88 32.22 32.01
C LYS A 120 -1.10 32.03 33.51
N GLU A 121 -1.34 30.80 33.95
CA GLU A 121 -1.47 30.47 35.37
C GLU A 121 -0.17 30.76 36.13
N ASN A 122 0.98 30.35 35.59
CA ASN A 122 2.28 30.65 36.20
C ASN A 122 2.57 32.17 36.28
N VAL A 123 2.21 32.93 35.24
CA VAL A 123 2.36 34.41 35.26
C VAL A 123 1.51 35.01 36.37
N LEU A 124 0.25 34.60 36.52
CA LEU A 124 -0.61 35.06 37.62
C LEU A 124 -0.05 34.70 39.00
N GLN A 125 0.57 33.53 39.13
CA GLN A 125 1.23 33.13 40.39
C GLN A 125 2.46 34.01 40.68
N LEU A 126 3.25 34.36 39.66
CA LEU A 126 4.39 35.27 39.80
C LEU A 126 3.93 36.68 40.17
N GLU A 127 2.91 37.22 39.50
CA GLU A 127 2.34 38.54 39.84
C GLU A 127 1.87 38.59 41.30
N ARG A 128 1.16 37.55 41.76
CA ARG A 128 0.75 37.44 43.18
C ARG A 128 1.93 37.35 44.13
N PHE A 129 3.01 36.70 43.72
CA PHE A 129 4.22 36.59 44.54
C PHE A 129 4.92 37.95 44.64
N ASP A 130 5.03 38.68 43.54
CA ASP A 130 5.56 40.04 43.52
C ASP A 130 4.71 40.99 44.40
N ASP A 131 3.38 40.93 44.31
CA ASP A 131 2.47 41.69 45.17
C ASP A 131 2.69 41.39 46.67
N LEU A 132 2.93 40.13 47.02
CA LEU A 132 3.22 39.72 48.40
C LEU A 132 4.59 40.24 48.88
N LEU A 133 5.59 40.27 47.99
CA LEU A 133 6.90 40.86 48.31
C LEU A 133 6.79 42.37 48.52
N ASP A 134 6.05 43.07 47.67
CA ASP A 134 5.80 44.51 47.81
C ASP A 134 5.03 44.84 49.09
N LEU A 135 4.05 44.01 49.46
CA LEU A 135 3.35 44.14 50.73
C LEU A 135 4.30 43.90 51.92
N ALA A 136 5.13 42.86 51.87
CA ALA A 136 6.10 42.57 52.92
C ALA A 136 7.12 43.70 53.08
N ASN A 137 7.62 44.25 51.98
CA ASN A 137 8.57 45.38 51.99
C ASN A 137 7.91 46.68 52.49
N SER A 138 6.66 46.96 52.10
CA SER A 138 5.93 48.16 52.57
C SER A 138 5.49 48.08 54.03
N THR A 139 5.31 46.88 54.58
CA THR A 139 4.98 46.67 56.00
C THR A 139 6.20 46.89 56.90
N LYS A 140 7.42 46.80 56.36
CA LYS A 140 8.65 47.14 57.08
C LYS A 140 8.97 48.63 56.95
N VAL A 141 8.16 49.47 57.59
CA VAL A 141 8.36 50.94 57.62
C VAL A 141 9.62 51.35 58.43
N ASP A 142 10.19 50.44 59.23
CA ASP A 142 11.37 50.71 60.07
C ASP A 142 12.73 50.26 59.49
N GLU A 143 12.80 49.80 58.24
CA GLU A 143 14.08 49.35 57.65
C GLU A 143 15.15 50.44 57.63
N ASN A 144 14.78 51.73 57.62
CA ASN A 144 15.75 52.82 57.69
C ASN A 144 16.38 53.00 59.07
N GLU A 145 15.68 52.65 60.17
CA GLU A 145 16.27 52.62 61.50
C GLU A 145 17.06 51.34 61.72
N ASP A 146 16.57 50.20 61.25
CA ASP A 146 17.27 48.91 61.35
C ASP A 146 18.54 48.87 60.47
N MET A 147 18.51 49.38 59.23
CA MET A 147 19.72 49.52 58.42
C MET A 147 20.72 50.49 59.04
N LYS A 148 20.28 51.62 59.59
CA LYS A 148 21.18 52.53 60.33
C LYS A 148 21.74 51.88 61.59
N ALA A 149 20.99 51.01 62.27
CA ALA A 149 21.48 50.25 63.41
C ALA A 149 22.53 49.22 62.98
N VAL A 150 22.31 48.54 61.85
CA VAL A 150 23.27 47.60 61.25
C VAL A 150 24.53 48.32 60.75
N GLU A 151 24.40 49.46 60.08
CA GLU A 151 25.53 50.31 59.66
C GLU A 151 26.31 50.84 60.87
N ASN A 152 25.63 51.34 61.90
CA ASN A 152 26.28 51.78 63.14
C ASN A 152 26.98 50.63 63.88
N LEU A 153 26.42 49.42 63.87
CA LEU A 153 27.08 48.23 64.43
C LEU A 153 28.31 47.85 63.61
N HIS A 154 28.22 47.90 62.28
CA HIS A 154 29.35 47.68 61.40
C HIS A 154 30.47 48.69 61.67
N ASP A 155 30.15 49.98 61.78
CA ASP A 155 31.14 51.02 62.04
C ASP A 155 31.76 50.90 63.43
N LYS A 156 30.98 50.56 64.47
CA LYS A 156 31.52 50.25 65.80
C LYS A 156 32.47 49.05 65.79
N LEU A 157 32.11 47.97 65.09
CA LEU A 157 32.97 46.79 64.94
C LEU A 157 34.26 47.12 64.17
N LYS A 158 34.17 47.99 63.17
CA LYS A 158 35.33 48.45 62.39
C LYS A 158 36.28 49.29 63.24
N ILE A 159 35.76 50.16 64.11
CA ILE A 159 36.55 50.95 65.06
C ILE A 159 37.22 50.05 66.10
N GLN A 160 36.48 49.13 66.74
CA GLN A 160 37.06 48.18 67.70
C GLN A 160 38.21 47.35 67.10
N LYS A 161 38.03 46.89 65.86
CA LYS A 161 39.06 46.12 65.15
C LYS A 161 40.29 46.96 64.75
N SER A 162 40.16 48.28 64.71
CA SER A 162 41.28 49.21 64.46
C SER A 162 42.01 49.62 65.75
N GLU A 163 41.37 49.54 66.90
CA GLU A 163 41.95 49.82 68.23
C GLU A 163 42.67 48.59 68.84
N GLU A 164 42.41 47.38 68.34
CA GLU A 164 43.11 46.13 68.72
C GLU A 164 44.45 45.90 67.98
N ARG A 165 45.02 46.91 67.31
CA ARG A 165 46.35 46.85 66.63
C ARG A 165 47.36 47.79 67.26
#